data_AF-A0A1X2H6H6-F1
#
_entry.id   AF-A0A1X2H6H6-F1
#
_cell.length_a   1.000
_cell.length_b   1.000
_cell.length_c   1.000
_cell.angle_alpha   90.00
_cell.angle_beta   90.00
_cell.angle_gamma   90.00
#
_symmetry.space_group_name_H-M   'P 1'
#
loop_
_entity.id
_entity.type
_entity.pdbx_description
1 polymer ?
#
loop_
_entity_poly.entity_id
_entity_poly.type
_entity_poly.pdbx_seq_one_letter_code
_entity_poly.pdbx_strand_id
1 'polypeptide(L)'
;MKGYHSTDPSYSNFTPPTPIPSRSSPDQHTTQPLKRTRAKRSCDFCRKRKSRCDADTSIPCSNCRAWGYTCEFQTVRKKRGPPSV
;
A
#
# COMPACT_ATOMS: atom_id res chain seq x y z
N MET A 1 -35.32 -30.82 -5.27
CA MET A 1 -34.29 -31.65 -5.95
C MET A 1 -34.26 -31.21 -7.40
N LYS A 2 -33.18 -30.93 -8.12
CA LYS A 2 -31.73 -31.10 -7.99
C LYS A 2 -31.16 -30.30 -9.18
N GLY A 3 -30.22 -29.38 -8.99
CA GLY A 3 -28.85 -29.62 -9.42
C GLY A 3 -28.18 -28.32 -9.91
N TYR A 4 -27.35 -27.73 -9.07
CA TYR A 4 -26.25 -26.86 -9.50
C TYR A 4 -25.17 -27.78 -10.06
N HIS A 5 -24.93 -27.76 -11.36
CA HIS A 5 -23.65 -28.16 -11.98
C HIS A 5 -23.71 -27.76 -13.46
N SER A 6 -23.03 -26.67 -13.81
CA SER A 6 -22.54 -26.46 -15.17
C SER A 6 -21.03 -26.32 -15.05
N THR A 7 -20.38 -27.42 -15.38
CA THR A 7 -18.95 -27.55 -15.63
C THR A 7 -18.57 -26.55 -16.71
N ASP A 8 -17.93 -25.44 -16.35
CA ASP A 8 -17.28 -24.58 -17.32
C ASP A 8 -15.91 -25.21 -17.67
N PRO A 9 -15.68 -25.63 -18.93
CA PRO A 9 -14.45 -26.30 -19.35
C PRO A 9 -13.33 -25.31 -19.72
N SER A 10 -13.25 -24.12 -19.10
CA SER A 10 -12.18 -23.16 -19.39
C SER A 10 -11.01 -23.21 -18.39
N TYR A 11 -11.01 -24.12 -17.42
CA TYR A 11 -9.89 -24.31 -16.47
C TYR A 11 -8.81 -25.22 -17.08
N SER A 12 -8.18 -24.80 -18.17
CA SER A 12 -7.09 -25.55 -18.80
C SER A 12 -5.96 -24.63 -19.26
N ASN A 13 -5.58 -23.64 -18.43
CA ASN A 13 -4.33 -22.90 -18.59
C ASN A 13 -3.83 -22.42 -17.22
N PHE A 14 -3.39 -23.36 -16.39
CA PHE A 14 -2.55 -23.05 -15.22
C PHE A 14 -1.10 -23.07 -15.67
N THR A 15 -0.64 -21.97 -16.25
CA THR A 15 0.79 -21.72 -16.36
C THR A 15 1.27 -21.29 -14.96
N PRO A 16 2.13 -22.08 -14.29
CA PRO A 16 2.70 -21.65 -13.02
C PRO A 16 3.56 -20.40 -13.26
N PRO A 17 3.46 -19.34 -12.42
CA PRO A 17 4.36 -18.21 -12.54
C PRO A 17 5.78 -18.67 -12.17
N THR A 18 6.71 -18.48 -13.10
CA THR A 18 8.15 -18.67 -12.92
C THR A 18 8.66 -17.93 -11.66
N PRO A 19 9.63 -18.47 -10.91
CA PRO A 19 10.26 -17.75 -9.82
C PRO A 19 11.07 -16.57 -10.39
N ILE A 20 10.65 -15.35 -10.04
CA ILE A 20 11.35 -14.12 -10.41
C ILE A 20 12.68 -14.09 -9.63
N PRO A 21 13.84 -13.88 -10.29
CA PRO A 21 15.10 -13.79 -9.58
C PRO A 21 15.10 -12.57 -8.67
N SER A 22 15.43 -12.79 -7.40
CA SER A 22 15.64 -11.78 -6.37
C SER A 22 16.69 -10.76 -6.83
N ARG A 23 16.24 -9.67 -7.46
CA ARG A 23 17.12 -8.56 -7.81
C ARG A 23 17.22 -7.61 -6.64
N SER A 24 18.08 -7.98 -5.70
CA SER A 24 18.72 -7.05 -4.78
C SER A 24 19.50 -6.05 -5.62
N SER A 25 19.13 -4.76 -5.61
CA SER A 25 20.12 -3.69 -5.77
C SER A 25 19.59 -2.34 -5.25
N PRO A 26 20.48 -1.52 -4.65
CA PRO A 26 20.14 -0.32 -3.91
C PRO A 26 20.27 0.95 -4.76
N ASP A 27 19.72 2.03 -4.21
CA ASP A 27 20.04 3.45 -4.43
C ASP A 27 20.39 3.93 -5.85
N GLN A 28 19.40 4.54 -6.51
CA GLN A 28 19.64 5.47 -7.62
C GLN A 28 18.70 6.68 -7.44
N HIS A 29 19.25 7.71 -6.82
CA HIS A 29 18.79 9.09 -6.99
C HIS A 29 18.95 9.45 -8.48
N THR A 30 17.85 9.57 -9.21
CA THR A 30 17.83 10.13 -10.57
C THR A 30 16.62 11.03 -10.72
N THR A 31 16.93 12.27 -11.08
CA THR A 31 16.06 13.39 -11.37
C THR A 31 15.15 13.08 -12.58
N GLN A 32 13.85 13.41 -12.45
CA GLN A 32 12.76 13.44 -13.47
C GLN A 32 12.10 12.11 -13.87
N PRO A 33 10.78 12.06 -14.22
CA PRO A 33 9.72 13.07 -14.33
C PRO A 33 8.70 12.97 -13.16
N LEU A 34 7.58 13.71 -13.21
CA LEU A 34 6.40 13.71 -12.31
C LEU A 34 5.69 12.35 -12.16
N LYS A 35 6.45 11.26 -11.99
CA LYS A 35 5.94 9.94 -11.63
C LYS A 35 5.42 10.09 -10.22
N ARG A 36 4.12 9.85 -10.01
CA ARG A 36 3.54 9.67 -8.67
C ARG A 36 4.44 8.69 -7.92
N THR A 37 5.35 9.24 -7.12
CA THR A 37 6.22 8.50 -6.21
C THR A 37 5.30 7.60 -5.43
N ARG A 38 5.65 6.30 -5.32
CA ARG A 38 4.89 5.26 -4.61
C ARG A 38 4.01 5.91 -3.54
N ALA A 39 2.68 5.88 -3.75
CA ALA A 39 1.71 6.67 -2.98
C ALA A 39 2.14 6.71 -1.51
N LYS A 40 2.34 7.91 -0.99
CA LYS A 40 2.92 8.08 0.34
C LYS A 40 2.01 7.37 1.32
N ARG A 41 2.63 6.87 2.39
CA ARG A 41 1.97 6.10 3.46
C ARG A 41 0.62 6.73 3.82
N SER A 42 -0.47 5.95 3.82
CA SER A 42 -1.77 6.42 4.31
C SER A 42 -1.66 7.00 5.72
N CYS A 43 -2.42 8.04 6.04
CA CYS A 43 -2.48 8.60 7.39
C CYS A 43 -3.03 7.56 8.38
N ASP A 44 -2.79 7.74 9.67
CA ASP A 44 -3.17 6.75 10.69
C ASP A 44 -4.68 6.53 10.74
N PHE A 45 -5.46 7.58 10.50
CA PHE A 45 -6.91 7.50 10.40
C PHE A 45 -7.39 6.62 9.23
N CYS A 46 -6.83 6.82 8.03
CA CYS A 46 -7.16 5.99 6.87
C CYS A 46 -6.63 4.57 7.03
N ARG A 47 -5.48 4.36 7.68
CA ARG A 47 -4.97 3.01 7.98
C ARG A 47 -5.88 2.26 8.93
N LYS A 48 -6.34 2.89 10.01
CA LYS A 48 -7.24 2.28 11.00
C LYS A 48 -8.55 1.82 10.37
N ARG A 49 -9.07 2.57 9.41
CA ARG A 49 -10.32 2.24 8.68
C ARG A 49 -10.10 1.49 7.37
N LYS A 50 -8.85 1.18 7.03
CA LYS A 50 -8.45 0.54 5.76
C LYS A 50 -9.02 1.27 4.52
N SER A 51 -9.14 2.59 4.59
CA SER A 51 -9.63 3.41 3.49
C SER A 51 -8.47 3.94 2.64
N ARG A 52 -8.77 4.28 1.37
CA ARG A 52 -7.83 4.96 0.48
C ARG A 52 -7.48 6.33 1.08
N CYS A 53 -6.20 6.69 1.07
CA CYS A 53 -5.73 7.97 1.58
C CYS A 53 -5.16 8.81 0.43
N ASP A 54 -5.76 9.97 0.20
CA ASP A 54 -5.35 10.92 -0.86
C ASP A 54 -4.57 12.11 -0.28
N ALA A 55 -3.82 11.85 0.80
CA ALA A 55 -3.01 12.87 1.46
C ALA A 55 -1.80 13.34 0.64
N ASP A 56 -1.49 12.64 -0.44
CA ASP A 56 -0.55 13.08 -1.46
C ASP A 56 -1.05 14.33 -2.20
N THR A 57 -2.37 14.48 -2.33
CA THR A 57 -3.00 15.54 -3.12
C THR A 57 -3.53 16.67 -2.23
N SER A 58 -4.02 16.36 -1.03
CA SER A 58 -4.56 17.37 -0.10
C SER A 58 -4.26 16.99 1.35
N ILE A 59 -3.73 17.94 2.12
CA ILE A 59 -3.58 17.81 3.59
C ILE A 59 -4.47 18.87 4.26
N PRO A 60 -5.42 18.46 5.14
CA PRO A 60 -5.74 17.09 5.55
C PRO A 60 -6.37 16.26 4.41
N CYS A 61 -6.19 14.93 4.46
CA CYS A 61 -6.73 14.00 3.47
C CYS A 61 -8.26 14.15 3.32
N SER A 62 -8.85 13.85 2.15
CA SER A 62 -10.31 13.99 1.93
C SER A 62 -11.15 13.30 3.01
N ASN A 63 -10.76 12.09 3.42
CA ASN A 63 -11.40 11.37 4.53
C ASN A 63 -11.19 12.06 5.88
N CYS A 64 -10.03 12.63 6.12
CA CYS A 64 -9.73 13.32 7.37
C CYS A 64 -10.56 14.60 7.46
N ARG A 65 -10.63 15.36 6.36
CA ARG A 65 -11.41 16.58 6.21
C ARG A 65 -12.91 16.32 6.38
N ALA A 66 -13.45 15.31 5.70
CA ALA A 66 -14.87 14.99 5.76
C ALA A 66 -15.34 14.58 7.17
N TRP A 67 -14.45 13.96 7.95
CA TRP A 67 -14.76 13.49 9.29
C TRP A 67 -14.27 14.45 10.39
N GLY A 68 -13.61 15.55 10.04
CA GLY A 68 -13.05 16.50 10.99
C GLY A 68 -11.93 15.95 11.88
N TYR A 69 -11.24 14.88 11.45
CA TYR A 69 -10.12 14.30 12.20
C TYR A 69 -8.77 14.85 11.77
N THR A 70 -7.83 14.89 12.71
CA THR A 70 -6.44 15.25 12.46
C THR A 70 -5.79 14.24 11.51
N CYS A 71 -5.27 14.74 10.38
CA CYS A 71 -4.56 13.94 9.39
C CYS A 71 -3.10 13.78 9.80
N GLU A 72 -2.82 12.82 10.69
CA GLU A 72 -1.45 12.56 11.15
C GLU A 72 -0.84 11.34 10.44
N PHE A 73 0.46 11.44 10.15
CA PHE A 73 1.29 10.34 9.67
C PHE A 73 2.33 10.08 10.75
N GLN A 74 1.98 9.42 11.85
CA GLN A 74 2.91 9.17 12.94
C GLN A 74 4.13 8.40 12.41
N THR A 75 5.22 9.14 12.20
CA THR A 75 6.55 8.63 11.93
C THR A 75 7.29 8.33 13.23
N VAL A 76 6.57 8.05 14.32
CA VAL A 76 7.23 7.76 15.59
C VAL A 76 7.66 6.29 15.59
N ARG A 77 8.68 5.98 14.77
CA ARG A 77 9.60 4.91 15.14
C ARG A 77 10.33 5.48 16.35
N LYS A 78 9.78 5.26 17.57
CA LYS A 78 10.51 5.55 18.81
C LYS A 78 11.89 4.96 18.62
N LYS A 79 12.93 5.80 18.61
CA LYS A 79 14.32 5.32 18.63
C LYS A 79 14.37 4.35 19.81
N ARG A 80 14.65 3.07 19.54
CA ARG A 80 15.03 2.16 20.62
C ARG A 80 16.21 2.84 21.32
N GLY A 81 16.20 2.82 22.65
CA GLY A 81 17.22 3.49 23.46
C GLY A 81 18.64 3.08 23.04
N PRO A 82 19.67 3.80 23.52
CA PRO A 82 21.04 3.42 23.25
C PRO A 82 21.24 1.93 23.57
N PRO A 83 22.01 1.18 22.76
CA PRO A 83 22.31 -0.20 23.09
C PRO A 83 22.87 -0.23 24.51
N SER A 84 22.27 -1.06 25.37
CA SER A 84 22.81 -1.31 26.70
C SER A 84 24.25 -1.77 26.54
N VAL A 85 25.19 -0.94 26.98
CA VAL A 85 26.59 -1.32 27.18
C VAL A 85 26.71 -2.06 28.49
#